data_AF-A0AAU9KP86-F1
#
_entry.id   AF-A0AAU9KP86-F1
#
_cell.length_a   1.000
_cell.length_b   1.000
_cell.length_c   1.000
_cell.angle_alpha   90.00
_cell.angle_beta   90.00
_cell.angle_gamma   90.00
#
_symmetry.space_group_name_H-M   'P 1'
#
loop_
_entity.id
_entity.type
_entity.pdbx_description
1 polymer ?
#
loop_
_entity_poly.entity_id
_entity_poly.type
_entity_poly.pdbx_seq_one_letter_code
_entity_poly.pdbx_strand_id
1 'polypeptide(L)'
;MGRQPLKEGGGRKERKNIRTSASFEMRLAAIKQFEESGDMATTVESIFPTLTVQAKRSKKRVIYGWVKNRDKIEKACESVNTAKAHRLLWLRSLQRLGVPVTGAMLSEHALEVAKELGIDNAHFAASAPWRKKFLQRHNLTM
;
A
#
# COMPACT_ATOMS: atom_id res chain seq x y z
N MET A 1 27.62 -21.24 -38.14
CA MET A 1 27.86 -21.46 -36.69
C MET A 1 26.76 -20.74 -35.89
N GLY A 2 25.60 -21.38 -35.72
CA GLY A 2 24.47 -20.82 -34.96
C GLY A 2 24.55 -21.20 -33.48
N ARG A 3 24.17 -20.29 -32.58
CA ARG A 3 24.17 -20.55 -31.13
C ARG A 3 23.14 -21.61 -30.77
N GLN A 4 23.52 -22.55 -29.91
CA GLN A 4 22.65 -23.62 -29.43
C GLN A 4 21.47 -23.08 -28.58
N PRO A 5 20.29 -23.73 -28.60
CA PRO A 5 19.14 -23.30 -27.79
C PRO A 5 19.39 -23.58 -26.30
N LEU A 6 18.91 -22.69 -25.42
CA LEU A 6 18.92 -22.93 -23.97
C LEU A 6 18.05 -24.15 -23.64
N LYS A 7 18.60 -25.08 -22.85
CA LYS A 7 17.90 -26.26 -22.32
C LYS A 7 16.57 -25.89 -21.65
N GLU A 8 15.55 -26.75 -21.85
CA GLU A 8 14.29 -26.73 -21.10
C GLU A 8 14.58 -26.70 -19.59
N GLY A 9 14.16 -25.63 -18.92
CA GLY A 9 14.41 -25.41 -17.49
C GLY A 9 15.24 -24.16 -17.17
N GLY A 10 15.77 -23.46 -18.17
CA GLY A 10 16.46 -22.17 -18.02
C GLY A 10 15.55 -20.96 -17.72
N GLY A 11 14.43 -21.17 -17.02
CA GLY A 11 13.49 -20.10 -16.67
C GLY A 11 13.99 -19.21 -15.53
N ARG A 12 13.42 -18.01 -15.44
CA ARG A 12 13.64 -17.10 -14.29
C ARG A 12 13.25 -17.84 -13.00
N LYS A 13 14.23 -18.18 -12.17
CA LYS A 13 13.99 -18.83 -10.87
C LYS A 13 12.96 -18.03 -10.07
N GLU A 14 11.98 -18.73 -9.51
CA GLU A 14 10.91 -18.14 -8.73
C GLU A 14 11.51 -17.34 -7.56
N ARG A 15 11.02 -16.11 -7.38
CA ARG A 15 11.54 -15.22 -6.33
C ARG A 15 11.09 -15.75 -4.97
N LYS A 16 12.02 -16.37 -4.25
CA LYS A 16 11.82 -16.85 -2.87
C LYS A 16 11.57 -15.72 -1.86
N ASN A 17 11.87 -14.47 -2.22
CA ASN A 17 11.67 -13.31 -1.38
C ASN A 17 10.63 -12.37 -2.01
N ILE A 18 9.36 -12.69 -1.79
CA ILE A 18 8.25 -11.77 -2.07
C ILE A 18 8.05 -10.96 -0.80
N ARG A 19 8.51 -9.71 -0.81
CA ARG A 19 8.31 -8.78 0.30
C ARG A 19 6.81 -8.45 0.40
N THR A 20 6.10 -9.10 1.32
CA THR A 20 4.77 -8.63 1.76
C THR A 20 4.97 -7.34 2.56
N SER A 21 4.92 -6.21 1.86
CA SER A 21 5.03 -4.89 2.49
C SER A 21 3.78 -4.66 3.35
N ALA A 22 3.93 -4.67 4.67
CA ALA A 22 2.90 -4.17 5.56
C ALA A 22 2.65 -2.69 5.24
N SER A 23 1.40 -2.32 4.96
CA SER A 23 0.96 -0.94 4.76
C SER A 23 1.19 -0.11 6.02
N PHE A 24 1.29 1.21 5.90
CA PHE A 24 1.43 2.09 7.06
C PHE A 24 0.25 1.95 8.03
N GLU A 25 -0.97 1.76 7.52
CA GLU A 25 -2.17 1.44 8.32
C GLU A 25 -1.97 0.18 9.18
N MET A 26 -1.46 -0.90 8.59
CA MET A 26 -1.26 -2.16 9.30
C MET A 26 -0.10 -2.09 10.31
N ARG A 27 0.92 -1.26 10.03
CA ARG A 27 1.96 -0.96 11.01
C ARG A 27 1.40 -0.18 12.19
N LEU A 28 0.57 0.83 11.92
CA LEU A 28 -0.05 1.66 12.94
C LEU A 28 -1.03 0.84 13.81
N ALA A 29 -1.83 -0.03 13.20
CA ALA A 29 -2.72 -0.95 13.92
C ALA A 29 -1.94 -1.89 14.86
N ALA A 30 -0.79 -2.42 14.41
CA ALA A 30 0.06 -3.25 15.25
C ALA A 30 0.67 -2.47 16.43
N ILE A 31 1.04 -1.20 16.23
CA ILE A 31 1.54 -0.35 17.32
C ILE A 31 0.44 -0.11 18.36
N LYS A 32 -0.76 0.29 17.93
CA LYS A 32 -1.89 0.56 18.82
C LYS A 32 -2.29 -0.67 19.63
N GLN A 33 -2.41 -1.82 18.97
CA GLN A 33 -2.73 -3.08 19.64
C GLN A 33 -1.66 -3.47 20.69
N PHE A 34 -0.38 -3.22 20.41
CA PHE A 34 0.70 -3.47 21.36
C PHE A 34 0.65 -2.53 22.57
N GLU A 35 0.32 -1.25 22.38
CA GLU A 35 0.14 -0.30 23.48
C GLU A 35 -1.06 -0.66 24.37
N GLU A 36 -2.15 -1.16 23.79
CA GLU A 36 -3.36 -1.58 24.52
C GLU A 36 -3.19 -2.91 25.26
N SER A 37 -2.59 -3.91 24.61
CA SER A 37 -2.45 -5.26 25.17
C SER A 37 -1.20 -5.45 26.02
N GLY A 38 -0.17 -4.62 25.83
CA GLY A 38 1.15 -4.76 26.47
C GLY A 38 1.94 -6.01 26.04
N ASP A 39 1.36 -6.88 25.21
CA ASP A 39 1.96 -8.14 24.79
C ASP A 39 2.14 -8.23 23.27
N MET A 40 3.37 -8.52 22.87
CA MET A 40 3.78 -8.64 21.48
C MET A 40 3.35 -9.97 20.85
N ALA A 41 3.13 -11.02 21.65
CA ALA A 41 2.67 -12.30 21.14
C ALA A 41 1.22 -12.22 20.64
N THR A 42 0.32 -11.77 21.50
CA THR A 42 -1.08 -11.50 21.18
C THR A 42 -1.24 -10.51 20.04
N THR A 43 -0.45 -9.42 20.03
CA THR A 43 -0.47 -8.44 18.93
C THR A 43 -0.14 -9.07 17.58
N VAL A 44 0.90 -9.90 17.50
CA VAL A 44 1.30 -10.55 16.24
C VAL A 44 0.28 -11.59 15.79
N GLU A 45 -0.34 -12.30 16.72
CA GLU A 45 -1.38 -13.28 16.40
C GLU A 45 -2.65 -12.63 15.87
N SER A 46 -3.08 -11.52 16.48
CA SER A 46 -4.23 -10.74 16.05
C SER A 46 -4.03 -10.09 14.67
N ILE A 47 -2.89 -9.40 14.48
CA ILE A 47 -2.65 -8.62 13.25
C ILE A 47 -2.14 -9.49 12.10
N PHE A 48 -1.41 -10.57 12.40
CA PHE A 48 -0.78 -11.43 11.40
C PHE A 48 -1.09 -12.91 11.62
N PRO A 49 -2.38 -13.32 11.60
CA PRO A 49 -2.78 -14.69 11.93
C PRO A 49 -2.23 -15.72 10.95
N THR A 50 -2.14 -15.35 9.66
CA THR A 50 -1.74 -16.22 8.55
C THR A 50 -0.23 -16.45 8.43
N LEU A 51 0.59 -15.83 9.28
CA LEU A 51 2.03 -16.02 9.25
C LEU A 51 2.46 -17.32 9.94
N THR A 52 3.51 -17.94 9.41
CA THR A 52 4.17 -19.08 10.08
C THR A 52 4.79 -18.66 11.41
N VAL A 53 4.98 -19.61 12.33
CA VAL A 53 5.56 -19.36 13.67
C VAL A 53 6.91 -18.62 13.59
N GLN A 54 7.77 -19.03 12.66
CA GLN A 54 9.07 -18.40 12.43
C GLN A 54 8.94 -16.95 11.90
N ALA A 55 7.98 -16.71 11.01
CA ALA A 55 7.69 -15.37 10.50
C ALA A 55 7.08 -14.48 11.58
N LYS A 56 6.21 -15.01 12.45
CA LYS A 56 5.67 -14.31 13.62
C LYS A 56 6.79 -13.88 14.57
N ARG A 57 7.76 -14.76 14.89
CA ARG A 57 8.94 -14.42 15.70
C ARG A 57 9.75 -13.27 15.11
N SER A 58 9.97 -13.30 13.79
CA SER A 58 10.66 -12.22 13.09
C SER A 58 9.86 -10.91 13.10
N LYS A 59 8.53 -11.00 12.98
CA LYS A 59 7.64 -9.84 12.99
C LYS A 59 7.64 -9.10 14.33
N LYS A 60 7.75 -9.80 15.47
CA LYS A 60 7.90 -9.17 16.80
C LYS A 60 9.03 -8.14 16.81
N ARG A 61 10.21 -8.53 16.30
CA ARG A 61 11.39 -7.62 16.18
C ARG A 61 11.11 -6.42 15.28
N VAL A 62 10.39 -6.64 14.19
CA VAL A 62 10.03 -5.58 13.24
C VAL A 62 9.04 -4.59 13.87
N ILE A 63 8.08 -5.06 14.66
CA ILE A 63 7.10 -4.20 15.35
C ILE A 63 7.79 -3.30 16.36
N TYR A 64 8.78 -3.77 17.13
CA TYR A 64 9.58 -2.88 17.98
C TYR A 64 10.26 -1.76 17.17
N GLY A 65 10.76 -2.07 15.97
CA GLY A 65 11.29 -1.06 15.06
C GLY A 65 10.24 -0.07 14.56
N TRP A 66 8.98 -0.50 14.42
CA TRP A 66 7.85 0.38 14.08
C TRP A 66 7.44 1.26 15.25
N VAL A 67 7.37 0.71 16.47
CA VAL A 67 7.11 1.46 17.70
C VAL A 67 8.14 2.59 17.86
N LYS A 68 9.43 2.30 17.64
CA LYS A 68 10.49 3.32 17.69
C LYS A 68 10.35 4.43 16.63
N ASN A 69 9.70 4.15 15.50
CA ASN A 69 9.49 5.11 14.42
C ASN A 69 8.01 5.49 14.27
N ARG A 70 7.24 5.46 15.37
CA ARG A 70 5.79 5.68 15.39
C ARG A 70 5.40 6.99 14.71
N ASP A 71 6.00 8.10 15.10
CA ASP A 71 5.64 9.43 14.58
C ASP A 71 5.75 9.51 13.05
N LYS A 72 6.77 8.85 12.48
CA LYS A 72 6.95 8.77 11.03
C LYS A 72 5.86 7.92 10.36
N ILE A 73 5.43 6.86 11.03
CA ILE A 73 4.36 5.97 10.55
C ILE A 73 3.00 6.66 10.66
N GLU A 74 2.75 7.41 11.73
CA GLU A 74 1.51 8.20 11.92
C GLU A 74 1.38 9.29 10.86
N LYS A 75 2.41 10.14 10.69
CA LYS A 75 2.43 11.17 9.64
C LYS A 75 2.23 10.58 8.25
N ALA A 76 2.86 9.43 7.97
CA ALA A 76 2.68 8.74 6.69
C ALA A 76 1.24 8.19 6.54
N CYS A 77 0.63 7.71 7.61
CA CYS A 77 -0.76 7.23 7.60
C CYS A 77 -1.74 8.38 7.36
N GLU A 78 -1.55 9.51 8.03
CA GLU A 78 -2.35 10.73 7.84
C GLU A 78 -2.27 11.22 6.40
N SER A 79 -1.06 11.43 5.86
CA SER A 79 -0.87 11.86 4.47
C SER A 79 -1.52 10.91 3.47
N VAL A 80 -1.34 9.59 3.64
CA VAL A 80 -1.92 8.57 2.75
C VAL A 80 -3.45 8.54 2.86
N ASN A 81 -4.00 8.63 4.06
CA ASN A 81 -5.44 8.60 4.30
C ASN A 81 -6.11 9.86 3.76
N THR A 82 -5.53 11.04 3.98
CA THR A 82 -6.00 12.31 3.40
C THR A 82 -5.99 12.24 1.89
N ALA A 83 -4.90 11.76 1.28
CA ALA A 83 -4.81 11.60 -0.19
C ALA A 83 -5.84 10.60 -0.74
N LYS A 84 -6.09 9.50 -0.02
CA LYS A 84 -7.09 8.50 -0.40
C LYS A 84 -8.51 9.07 -0.28
N ALA A 85 -8.82 9.70 0.86
CA ALA A 85 -10.13 10.26 1.13
C ALA A 85 -10.49 11.34 0.12
N HIS A 86 -9.59 12.30 -0.15
CA HIS A 86 -9.84 13.39 -1.09
C HIS A 86 -10.18 12.87 -2.49
N ARG A 87 -9.38 11.94 -3.03
CA ARG A 87 -9.62 11.35 -4.36
C ARG A 87 -10.92 10.57 -4.44
N LEU A 88 -11.29 9.84 -3.39
CA LEU A 88 -12.54 9.06 -3.38
C LEU A 88 -13.78 9.94 -3.21
N LEU A 89 -13.72 10.96 -2.37
CA LEU A 89 -14.81 11.91 -2.15
C LEU A 89 -15.07 12.72 -3.42
N TRP A 90 -14.02 13.23 -4.05
CA TRP A 90 -14.11 13.92 -5.33
C TRP A 90 -14.76 13.02 -6.39
N LEU A 91 -14.26 11.80 -6.57
CA LEU A 91 -14.79 10.90 -7.60
C LEU A 91 -16.27 10.54 -7.36
N ARG A 92 -16.64 10.23 -6.12
CA ARG A 92 -18.03 9.92 -5.76
C ARG A 92 -18.95 11.13 -5.91
N SER A 93 -18.47 12.35 -5.61
CA SER A 93 -19.25 13.56 -5.82
C SER A 93 -19.58 13.79 -7.30
N LEU A 94 -18.63 13.52 -8.21
CA LEU A 94 -18.83 13.67 -9.65
C LEU A 94 -19.75 12.59 -10.22
N GLN A 95 -19.58 11.33 -9.79
CA GLN A 95 -20.49 10.25 -10.17
C GLN A 95 -21.93 10.51 -9.72
N ARG A 96 -22.13 11.04 -8.51
CA ARG A 96 -23.46 11.43 -8.01
C ARG A 96 -24.10 12.54 -8.85
N LEU A 97 -23.30 13.42 -9.44
CA LEU A 97 -23.76 14.47 -10.34
C LEU A 97 -23.99 13.97 -11.78
N GLY A 98 -23.83 12.68 -12.05
CA GLY A 98 -23.98 12.10 -13.39
C GLY A 98 -22.86 12.47 -14.35
N VAL A 99 -21.76 13.03 -13.85
CA VAL A 99 -20.62 13.43 -14.68
C VAL A 99 -19.74 12.20 -14.94
N PRO A 100 -19.51 11.81 -16.22
CA PRO A 100 -18.61 10.72 -16.53
C PRO A 100 -17.18 11.13 -16.19
N VAL A 101 -16.57 10.46 -15.20
CA VAL A 101 -15.18 10.71 -14.85
C VAL A 101 -14.27 9.86 -15.73
N THR A 102 -13.57 10.52 -16.66
CA THR A 102 -12.60 9.84 -17.52
C THR A 102 -11.31 9.50 -16.78
N GLY A 103 -10.54 8.57 -17.33
CA GLY A 103 -9.24 8.21 -16.77
C GLY A 103 -8.22 9.35 -16.70
N ALA A 104 -8.36 10.36 -17.56
CA ALA A 104 -7.53 11.56 -17.56
C ALA A 104 -7.88 12.46 -16.36
N MET A 105 -9.18 12.70 -16.12
CA MET A 105 -9.65 13.53 -15.00
C MET A 105 -9.20 12.96 -13.65
N LEU A 106 -9.28 11.63 -13.47
CA LEU A 106 -8.80 10.99 -12.25
C LEU A 106 -7.28 11.13 -12.08
N SER A 107 -6.51 11.02 -13.17
CA SER A 107 -5.05 11.18 -13.11
C SER A 107 -4.65 12.62 -12.78
N GLU A 108 -5.32 13.60 -13.39
CA GLU A 108 -5.07 15.03 -13.15
C GLU A 108 -5.38 15.43 -11.71
N HIS A 109 -6.58 15.11 -11.22
CA HIS A 109 -6.96 15.41 -9.85
C HIS A 109 -6.07 14.69 -8.83
N ALA A 110 -5.63 13.46 -9.14
CA ALA A 110 -4.70 12.76 -8.26
C ALA A 110 -3.32 13.43 -8.16
N LEU A 111 -2.85 14.08 -9.23
CA LEU A 111 -1.61 14.85 -9.23
C LEU A 111 -1.78 16.18 -8.47
N GLU A 112 -2.93 16.83 -8.60
CA GLU A 112 -3.27 18.04 -7.85
C GLU A 112 -3.23 17.77 -6.33
N VAL A 113 -3.91 16.73 -5.88
CA VAL A 113 -3.88 16.28 -4.47
C VAL A 113 -2.47 15.92 -4.01
N ALA A 114 -1.64 15.35 -4.90
CA ALA A 114 -0.25 15.04 -4.55
C ALA A 114 0.56 16.33 -4.32
N LYS A 115 0.37 17.35 -5.16
CA LYS A 115 1.02 18.67 -4.99
C LYS A 115 0.59 19.35 -3.69
N GLU A 116 -0.70 19.35 -3.37
CA GLU A 116 -1.22 19.94 -2.12
C GLU A 116 -0.62 19.27 -0.87
N LEU A 117 -0.36 17.97 -0.94
CA LEU A 117 0.27 17.21 0.14
C LEU A 117 1.80 17.28 0.13
N GLY A 118 2.40 18.09 -0.75
CA GLY A 118 3.85 18.22 -0.90
C GLY A 118 4.54 16.95 -1.42
N ILE A 119 3.80 16.07 -2.09
CA ILE A 119 4.34 14.85 -2.71
C ILE A 119 4.89 15.22 -4.08
N ASP A 120 6.21 15.10 -4.22
CA ASP A 120 6.90 15.40 -5.47
C ASP A 120 6.48 14.46 -6.63
N ASN A 121 6.46 14.98 -7.86
CA ASN A 121 6.06 14.26 -9.07
C ASN A 121 6.94 13.04 -9.35
N ALA A 122 8.20 13.02 -8.90
CA ALA A 122 9.05 11.83 -9.03
C ALA A 122 8.56 10.66 -8.17
N HIS A 123 7.80 10.93 -7.12
CA HIS A 123 7.27 9.93 -6.19
C HIS A 123 5.86 9.46 -6.57
N PHE A 124 5.09 10.28 -7.30
CA PHE A 124 3.74 9.94 -7.72
C PHE A 124 3.38 10.53 -9.09
N ALA A 125 3.20 9.66 -10.09
CA ALA A 125 2.94 10.06 -11.48
C ALA A 125 1.52 9.73 -12.00
N ALA A 126 0.59 9.33 -11.11
CA ALA A 126 -0.79 8.97 -11.45
C ALA A 126 -0.96 8.10 -12.73
N SER A 127 -0.03 7.16 -12.93
CA SER A 127 0.14 6.42 -14.18
C SER A 127 -1.04 5.49 -14.52
N ALA A 128 -1.15 5.07 -15.78
CA ALA A 128 -2.23 4.16 -16.22
C ALA A 128 -2.31 2.85 -15.39
N PRO A 129 -1.19 2.18 -15.02
CA PRO A 129 -1.24 1.04 -14.10
C PRO A 129 -1.74 1.38 -12.70
N TRP A 130 -1.38 2.56 -12.17
CA TRP A 130 -1.88 3.05 -10.87
C TRP A 130 -3.39 3.25 -10.92
N ARG A 131 -3.88 3.95 -11.97
CA ARG A 131 -5.31 4.20 -12.18
C ARG A 131 -6.12 2.91 -12.22
N LYS A 132 -5.68 1.91 -13.01
CA LYS A 132 -6.36 0.61 -13.10
C LYS A 132 -6.48 -0.06 -11.73
N LYS A 133 -5.38 -0.08 -10.95
CA LYS A 133 -5.39 -0.68 -9.60
C LYS A 133 -6.22 0.12 -8.60
N PHE A 134 -6.24 1.45 -8.72
CA PHE A 134 -7.05 2.32 -7.89
C PHE A 134 -8.54 2.03 -8.10
N LEU A 135 -8.99 1.99 -9.36
CA LEU A 135 -10.38 1.68 -9.70
C LEU A 135 -10.79 0.29 -9.19
N GLN A 136 -9.96 -0.73 -9.44
CA GLN A 136 -10.21 -2.09 -8.95
C GLN A 136 -10.30 -2.16 -7.42
N ARG A 137 -9.40 -1.50 -6.69
CA ARG A 137 -9.37 -1.53 -5.22
C ARG A 137 -10.61 -0.88 -4.61
N HIS A 138 -11.23 0.06 -5.31
CA HIS A 138 -12.35 0.84 -4.80
C HIS A 138 -13.68 0.45 -5.45
N ASN A 139 -13.73 -0.67 -6.20
CA ASN A 139 -14.90 -1.16 -6.92
C ASN A 139 -15.54 -0.07 -7.81
N LEU A 140 -14.69 0.73 -8.45
CA LEU A 140 -15.11 1.79 -9.33
C LEU A 140 -15.06 1.27 -10.76
N THR A 141 -16.15 1.46 -11.47
CA THR A 141 -16.22 1.29 -12.91
C THR A 141 -16.06 2.66 -13.58
N MET A 142 -15.19 2.72 -14.58
CA MET A 142 -15.19 3.83 -15.55
C MET A 142 -16.09 3.47 -16.71
#